data_AF-F9D7B2-F1
#
_entry.id   AF-F9D7B2-F1
#
_cell.length_a   1.000
_cell.length_b   1.000
_cell.length_c   1.000
_cell.angle_alpha   90.00
_cell.angle_beta   90.00
_cell.angle_gamma   90.00
#
_symmetry.space_group_name_H-M   'P 1'
#
loop_
_entity.id
_entity.type
_entity.pdbx_description
1 polymer ?
#
loop_
_entity_poly.entity_id
_entity_poly.type
_entity_poly.pdbx_seq_one_letter_code
_entity_poly.pdbx_strand_id
1 'polypeptide(L)'
;MRFKIGIPISLFLGIVLSFIFPNIEIKDSTLETLFTISGIMFSIGMSLTVISNTSGIENQKIRLSLRKKMKDVRNRFIACFALVSLFYVYSSVFQYRNIPLNSYLINIDWIQIVLLIFSIIYFVVNFIAIQSLNEEIEDAINKKEE
;
A
#
# COMPACT_ATOMS: atom_id res chain seq x y z
N MET A 1 5.94 -2.42 -8.55
CA MET A 1 5.11 -1.30 -9.03
C MET A 1 5.63 0.01 -8.44
N ARG A 2 5.95 1.03 -9.25
CA ARG A 2 6.39 2.32 -8.68
C ARG A 2 5.19 3.02 -8.05
N PHE A 3 5.22 3.24 -6.73
CA PHE A 3 4.17 3.89 -5.94
C PHE A 3 3.58 5.13 -6.62
N LYS A 4 4.45 6.01 -7.15
CA LYS A 4 4.08 7.25 -7.84
C LYS A 4 3.30 7.05 -9.15
N ILE A 5 3.45 5.90 -9.80
CA ILE A 5 2.76 5.57 -11.06
C ILE A 5 1.49 4.78 -10.76
N GLY A 6 1.50 3.95 -9.72
CA GLY A 6 0.34 3.12 -9.36
C GLY A 6 -0.88 3.91 -8.89
N ILE A 7 -0.67 4.95 -8.07
CA ILE A 7 -1.76 5.79 -7.56
C ILE A 7 -2.53 6.52 -8.68
N PRO A 8 -1.89 7.25 -9.61
CA PRO A 8 -2.66 7.93 -10.67
C PRO A 8 -3.38 6.93 -11.57
N ILE A 9 -2.81 5.74 -11.81
CA ILE A 9 -3.49 4.67 -12.55
C ILE A 9 -4.72 4.15 -11.78
N SER A 10 -4.61 3.91 -10.47
CA SER A 10 -5.75 3.43 -9.68
C SER A 10 -6.86 4.48 -9.59
N LEU A 11 -6.51 5.77 -9.49
CA LEU A 11 -7.48 6.86 -9.53
C LEU A 11 -8.17 6.95 -10.90
N PHE A 12 -7.39 6.90 -11.99
CA PHE A 12 -7.95 6.91 -13.34
C PHE A 12 -8.89 5.72 -13.58
N LEU A 13 -8.48 4.52 -13.18
CA LEU A 13 -9.30 3.32 -13.32
C LEU A 13 -10.59 3.41 -12.48
N GLY A 14 -10.52 3.96 -11.27
CA GLY A 14 -11.69 4.20 -10.42
C GLY A 14 -12.69 5.16 -11.07
N ILE A 15 -12.20 6.25 -11.68
CA ILE A 15 -13.03 7.20 -12.42
C ILE A 15 -13.69 6.51 -13.62
N VAL A 16 -12.93 5.75 -14.41
CA VAL A 16 -13.46 5.02 -15.58
C VAL A 16 -14.57 4.04 -15.15
N LEU A 17 -14.35 3.26 -14.08
CA LEU A 17 -15.36 2.33 -13.55
C LEU A 17 -16.60 3.06 -13.05
N SER A 18 -16.43 4.21 -12.39
CA SER A 18 -17.56 5.05 -11.98
C SER A 18 -18.39 5.54 -13.18
N PHE A 19 -17.76 5.84 -14.33
CA PHE A 19 -18.49 6.25 -15.54
C PHE A 19 -19.22 5.09 -16.20
N ILE A 20 -18.65 3.88 -16.19
CA ILE A 20 -19.25 2.69 -16.81
C ILE A 20 -20.39 2.14 -15.94
N PHE A 21 -20.23 2.16 -14.61
CA PHE A 21 -21.16 1.57 -13.65
C PHE A 21 -21.67 2.59 -12.60
N PRO A 22 -22.31 3.70 -13.01
CA PRO A 22 -22.70 4.77 -12.09
C PRO A 22 -23.78 4.34 -11.08
N ASN A 23 -24.65 3.39 -11.46
CA ASN A 23 -25.80 2.97 -10.65
C ASN A 23 -25.51 1.77 -9.76
N ILE A 24 -24.29 1.23 -9.77
CA ILE A 24 -23.93 0.12 -8.87
C ILE A 24 -23.58 0.71 -7.52
N GLU A 25 -24.41 0.39 -6.53
CA GLU A 25 -24.14 0.73 -5.14
C GLU A 25 -23.20 -0.31 -4.52
N ILE A 26 -22.07 0.17 -4.02
CA ILE A 26 -21.10 -0.65 -3.30
C ILE A 26 -21.55 -0.74 -1.85
N LYS A 27 -21.61 -1.95 -1.30
CA LYS A 27 -21.95 -2.16 0.10
C LYS A 27 -20.83 -1.65 1.00
N ASP A 28 -21.18 -0.92 2.06
CA ASP A 28 -20.22 -0.44 3.05
C ASP A 28 -19.37 -1.58 3.65
N SER A 29 -20.00 -2.74 3.88
CA SER A 29 -19.32 -3.95 4.35
C SER A 29 -18.15 -4.39 3.45
N THR A 30 -18.24 -4.13 2.14
CA THR A 30 -17.16 -4.44 1.19
C THR A 30 -15.98 -3.49 1.38
N LEU A 31 -16.24 -2.19 1.53
CA LEU A 31 -15.21 -1.18 1.79
C LEU A 31 -14.53 -1.43 3.15
N GLU A 32 -15.31 -1.72 4.19
CA GLU A 32 -14.83 -2.09 5.53
C GLU A 32 -13.92 -3.31 5.49
N THR A 33 -14.33 -4.37 4.79
CA THR A 33 -13.56 -5.61 4.64
C THR A 33 -12.21 -5.33 3.96
N LEU A 34 -12.23 -4.61 2.83
CA LEU A 34 -11.02 -4.29 2.08
C LEU A 34 -10.07 -3.39 2.89
N PHE A 35 -10.60 -2.42 3.64
CA PHE A 35 -9.80 -1.57 4.50
C PHE A 35 -9.18 -2.35 5.65
N THR A 36 -9.93 -3.28 6.26
CA THR A 36 -9.43 -4.18 7.30
C THR A 36 -8.28 -5.04 6.79
N ILE A 37 -8.44 -5.67 5.62
CA ILE A 37 -7.38 -6.46 4.98
C ILE A 37 -6.14 -5.59 4.74
N SER A 38 -6.33 -4.37 4.24
CA SER A 38 -5.24 -3.40 4.01
C SER A 38 -4.50 -3.06 5.31
N GLY A 39 -5.22 -2.85 6.42
CA GLY A 39 -4.65 -2.58 7.74
C GLY A 39 -3.87 -3.76 8.32
N ILE A 40 -4.37 -4.99 8.16
CA ILE A 40 -3.65 -6.21 8.54
C ILE A 40 -2.34 -6.33 7.73
N MET A 41 -2.41 -6.19 6.40
CA MET A 41 -1.23 -6.25 5.53
C MET A 41 -0.20 -5.17 5.84
N PHE A 42 -0.65 -3.95 6.12
CA PHE A 42 0.22 -2.87 6.56
C PHE A 42 0.94 -3.22 7.87
N SER A 43 0.19 -3.71 8.86
CA SER A 43 0.74 -4.06 10.18
C SER A 43 1.79 -5.18 10.09
N ILE A 44 1.50 -6.22 9.32
CA ILE A 44 2.41 -7.33 9.06
C ILE A 44 3.68 -6.84 8.34
N GLY A 45 3.54 -6.06 7.27
CA GLY A 45 4.67 -5.53 6.50
C GLY A 45 5.58 -4.61 7.33
N MET A 46 4.99 -3.76 8.17
CA MET A 46 5.73 -2.89 9.08
C MET A 46 6.48 -3.67 10.16
N SER A 47 5.85 -4.70 10.74
CA SER A 47 6.50 -5.57 11.74
C SER A 47 7.79 -6.19 11.19
N LEU A 48 7.72 -6.81 10.00
CA LEU A 48 8.91 -7.38 9.37
C LEU A 48 10.00 -6.34 9.11
N THR A 49 9.61 -5.15 8.64
CA THR A 49 10.57 -4.07 8.34
C THR A 49 11.31 -3.58 9.59
N VAL A 50 10.69 -3.65 10.77
CA VAL A 50 11.30 -3.25 12.05
C VAL A 50 12.18 -4.34 12.63
N ILE A 51 11.81 -5.62 12.46
CA ILE A 51 12.58 -6.77 12.95
C ILE A 51 13.90 -6.95 12.18
N SER A 52 13.90 -6.63 10.88
CA SER A 52 15.11 -6.64 10.04
C SER A 52 16.27 -5.89 10.71
N ASN A 53 17.33 -6.59 11.09
CA ASN A 53 18.48 -5.98 11.76
C ASN A 53 19.76 -6.17 10.95
N THR A 54 20.49 -5.08 10.76
CA THR A 54 21.74 -5.04 9.98
C THR A 54 22.99 -4.93 10.85
N SER A 55 22.87 -5.06 12.18
CA SER A 55 24.00 -4.91 13.11
C SER A 55 25.08 -5.99 12.96
N GLY A 56 24.73 -7.18 12.47
CA GLY A 56 25.68 -8.28 12.22
C GLY A 56 26.59 -8.06 11.00
N ILE A 57 26.34 -7.04 10.17
CA ILE A 57 27.09 -6.78 8.94
C ILE A 57 28.29 -5.87 9.23
N GLU A 58 29.51 -6.36 9.02
CA GLU A 58 30.76 -5.59 9.24
C GLU A 58 31.01 -4.60 8.11
N ASN A 59 30.70 -5.01 6.88
CA ASN A 59 30.88 -4.16 5.72
C ASN A 59 29.94 -2.95 5.80
N GLN A 60 30.49 -1.81 6.21
CA GLN A 60 29.73 -0.59 6.44
C GLN A 60 29.02 -0.09 5.17
N LYS A 61 29.58 -0.31 3.98
CA LYS A 61 28.95 0.09 2.71
C LYS A 61 27.68 -0.73 2.46
N ILE A 62 27.75 -2.05 2.65
CA ILE A 62 26.59 -2.96 2.52
C ILE A 62 25.55 -2.66 3.59
N ARG A 63 25.98 -2.45 4.84
CA ARG A 63 25.07 -2.09 5.95
C ARG A 63 24.29 -0.80 5.67
N LEU A 64 24.96 0.23 5.15
CA LEU A 64 24.31 1.50 4.82
C LEU A 64 23.35 1.37 3.65
N SER A 65 23.68 0.58 2.61
CA SER A 65 22.79 0.37 1.47
C SER A 65 21.51 -0.38 1.88
N LEU A 66 21.63 -1.43 2.70
CA LEU A 66 20.49 -2.19 3.21
C LEU A 66 19.59 -1.32 4.11
N ARG A 67 20.17 -0.54 5.03
CA ARG A 67 19.40 0.42 5.85
C ARG A 67 18.65 1.44 5.00
N LYS A 68 19.23 1.88 3.88
CA LYS A 68 18.54 2.79 2.95
C LYS A 68 17.36 2.09 2.27
N LYS A 69 17.56 0.87 1.74
CA LYS A 69 16.48 0.05 1.17
C LYS A 69 15.33 -0.15 2.17
N MET A 70 15.64 -0.52 3.42
CA MET A 70 14.64 -0.70 4.48
C MET A 70 13.83 0.58 4.76
N LYS A 71 14.52 1.73 4.93
CA LYS A 71 13.84 3.02 5.15
C LYS A 71 12.94 3.39 3.98
N ASP A 72 13.40 3.16 2.75
CA ASP A 72 12.62 3.45 1.54
C ASP A 72 11.35 2.60 1.47
N VAL A 73 11.43 1.30 1.78
CA VAL A 73 10.27 0.41 1.83
C VAL A 73 9.29 0.84 2.93
N ARG A 74 9.80 1.08 4.15
CA ARG A 74 9.00 1.55 5.29
C ARG A 74 8.22 2.82 4.97
N ASN A 75 8.91 3.84 4.43
CA ASN A 75 8.28 5.12 4.12
C ASN A 75 7.21 4.97 3.03
N ARG A 76 7.38 4.04 2.09
CA ARG A 76 6.37 3.73 1.08
C ARG A 76 5.15 3.02 1.67
N PHE A 77 5.33 2.07 2.58
CA PHE A 77 4.23 1.42 3.31
C PHE A 77 3.40 2.47 4.05
N ILE A 78 4.06 3.33 4.82
CA ILE A 78 3.41 4.40 5.59
C ILE A 78 2.66 5.36 4.65
N ALA A 79 3.31 5.82 3.58
CA ALA A 79 2.67 6.74 2.64
C ALA A 79 1.43 6.13 1.95
N CYS A 80 1.51 4.85 1.54
CA CYS A 80 0.37 4.16 0.94
C CYS A 80 -0.79 4.00 1.93
N PHE A 81 -0.48 3.52 3.13
CA PHE A 81 -1.49 3.26 4.15
C PHE A 81 -2.14 4.55 4.64
N ALA A 82 -1.35 5.62 4.83
CA ALA A 82 -1.86 6.93 5.19
C ALA A 82 -2.82 7.46 4.11
N LEU A 83 -2.47 7.33 2.83
CA LEU A 83 -3.32 7.78 1.74
C LEU A 83 -4.66 7.02 1.72
N VAL A 84 -4.63 5.70 1.78
CA VAL A 84 -5.86 4.89 1.80
C VAL A 84 -6.70 5.18 3.05
N SER A 85 -6.07 5.38 4.20
CA SER A 85 -6.76 5.74 5.45
C SER A 85 -7.44 7.10 5.35
N LEU A 86 -6.79 8.10 4.76
CA LEU A 86 -7.39 9.43 4.55
C LEU A 86 -8.62 9.34 3.65
N PHE A 87 -8.54 8.60 2.54
CA PHE A 87 -9.71 8.39 1.66
C PHE A 87 -10.84 7.65 2.37
N TYR A 88 -10.51 6.62 3.15
CA TYR A 88 -11.50 5.83 3.89
C TYR A 88 -12.20 6.66 4.99
N VAL A 89 -11.45 7.43 5.76
CA VAL A 89 -12.01 8.31 6.79
C VAL A 89 -12.85 9.41 6.14
N TYR A 90 -12.39 9.98 5.03
CA TYR A 90 -13.13 10.99 4.29
C TYR A 90 -14.50 10.46 3.83
N SER A 91 -14.54 9.29 3.17
CA SER A 91 -15.83 8.74 2.71
C SER A 91 -16.76 8.36 3.88
N SER A 92 -16.20 7.82 4.96
CA SER A 92 -16.96 7.44 6.16
C SER A 92 -17.58 8.64 6.89
N VAL A 93 -16.85 9.76 7.02
CA VAL A 93 -17.32 10.95 7.74
C VAL A 93 -18.33 11.74 6.91
N PHE A 94 -18.04 11.96 5.63
CA PHE A 94 -18.84 12.87 4.82
C PHE A 94 -20.03 12.20 4.14
N GLN A 95 -20.06 10.86 4.06
CA GLN A 95 -21.12 10.06 3.44
C GLN A 95 -21.53 10.49 2.01
N TYR A 96 -20.69 11.30 1.34
CA TYR A 96 -20.90 11.69 -0.05
C TYR A 96 -20.50 10.53 -0.95
N ARG A 97 -21.48 9.71 -1.36
CA ARG A 97 -21.25 8.64 -2.34
C ARG A 97 -21.11 9.17 -3.75
N ASN A 98 -21.83 10.24 -4.08
CA ASN A 98 -21.90 10.79 -5.43
C ASN A 98 -21.52 12.27 -5.45
N ILE A 99 -20.52 12.63 -6.27
CA ILE A 99 -20.20 14.02 -6.58
C ILE A 99 -20.83 14.36 -7.94
N PRO A 100 -21.71 15.39 -8.02
CA PRO A 100 -22.22 15.86 -9.29
C PRO A 100 -21.11 16.57 -10.06
N LEU A 101 -20.74 16.04 -11.23
CA LEU A 101 -19.84 16.66 -12.19
C LEU A 101 -20.63 16.99 -13.46
N ASN A 102 -21.15 18.21 -13.52
CA ASN A 102 -21.99 18.70 -14.61
C ASN A 102 -23.23 17.79 -14.84
N SER A 103 -23.20 16.92 -15.85
CA SER A 103 -24.29 15.98 -16.20
C SER A 103 -24.07 14.54 -15.69
N TYR A 104 -22.94 14.28 -15.01
CA TYR A 104 -22.57 12.94 -14.56
C TYR A 104 -22.45 12.89 -13.04
N LEU A 105 -22.83 11.74 -12.45
CA LEU A 105 -22.59 11.45 -11.04
C LEU A 105 -21.33 10.58 -10.94
N ILE A 106 -20.29 11.11 -10.30
CA ILE A 106 -19.10 10.32 -9.98
C ILE A 106 -19.33 9.64 -8.64
N ASN A 107 -19.40 8.32 -8.67
CA ASN A 107 -19.49 7.47 -7.51
C ASN A 107 -18.08 7.27 -6.92
N ILE A 108 -17.87 7.83 -5.74
CA ILE A 108 -16.58 7.82 -5.03
C ILE A 108 -16.22 6.39 -4.56
N ASP A 109 -17.22 5.54 -4.31
CA ASP A 109 -17.01 4.19 -3.78
C ASP A 109 -16.19 3.34 -4.76
N TRP A 110 -16.36 3.53 -6.07
CA TRP A 110 -15.56 2.88 -7.10
C TRP A 110 -14.09 3.29 -7.04
N ILE A 111 -13.83 4.58 -6.86
CA ILE A 111 -12.48 5.11 -6.69
C ILE A 111 -11.85 4.49 -5.43
N GLN A 112 -12.61 4.40 -4.35
CA GLN A 112 -12.16 3.85 -3.09
C GLN A 112 -11.87 2.34 -3.17
N ILE A 113 -12.76 1.54 -3.79
CA ILE A 113 -12.52 0.11 -4.01
C ILE A 113 -11.24 -0.11 -4.80
N VAL A 114 -11.06 0.59 -5.91
CA VAL A 114 -9.88 0.40 -6.76
C VAL A 114 -8.61 0.79 -6.02
N LEU A 115 -8.66 1.89 -5.25
CA LEU A 115 -7.54 2.33 -4.42
C LEU A 115 -7.20 1.31 -3.33
N LEU A 116 -8.20 0.73 -2.67
CA LEU A 116 -8.03 -0.31 -1.66
C LEU A 116 -7.42 -1.58 -2.26
N ILE A 117 -7.97 -2.10 -3.36
CA ILE A 117 -7.42 -3.27 -4.05
C ILE A 117 -5.98 -3.02 -4.50
N PHE A 118 -5.73 -1.85 -5.11
CA PHE A 118 -4.37 -1.46 -5.48
C PHE A 118 -3.44 -1.45 -4.26
N SER A 119 -3.89 -0.91 -3.12
CA SER A 119 -3.08 -0.87 -1.90
C SER A 119 -2.76 -2.27 -1.36
N ILE A 120 -3.70 -3.21 -1.42
CA ILE A 120 -3.49 -4.60 -1.02
C ILE A 120 -2.42 -5.23 -1.92
N ILE A 121 -2.57 -5.14 -3.23
CA ILE A 121 -1.57 -5.64 -4.19
C ILE A 121 -0.21 -4.99 -3.95
N TYR A 122 -0.20 -3.69 -3.69
CA TYR A 122 1.01 -2.94 -3.38
C TYR A 122 1.68 -3.48 -2.11
N PHE A 123 0.93 -3.70 -1.03
CA PHE A 123 1.46 -4.26 0.20
C PHE A 123 2.01 -5.68 0.00
N VAL A 124 1.32 -6.54 -0.75
CA VAL A 124 1.81 -7.90 -1.06
C VAL A 124 3.15 -7.85 -1.80
N VAL A 125 3.26 -7.02 -2.85
CA VAL A 125 4.51 -6.91 -3.61
C VAL A 125 5.65 -6.37 -2.75
N ASN A 126 5.39 -5.37 -1.90
CA ASN A 126 6.43 -4.84 -1.02
C ASN A 126 6.76 -5.80 0.14
N PHE A 127 5.81 -6.63 0.58
CA PHE A 127 6.03 -7.68 1.58
C PHE A 127 7.02 -8.73 1.07
N ILE A 128 6.85 -9.21 -0.17
CA ILE A 128 7.80 -10.12 -0.83
C ILE A 128 9.19 -9.47 -0.92
N ALA A 129 9.25 -8.17 -1.26
CA ALA A 129 10.51 -7.45 -1.32
C ALA A 129 11.21 -7.32 0.05
N ILE A 130 10.45 -7.22 1.15
CA ILE A 130 11.01 -7.22 2.52
C ILE A 130 11.57 -8.60 2.87
N GLN A 131 10.85 -9.67 2.53
CA GLN A 131 11.33 -11.03 2.78
C GLN A 131 12.65 -11.29 2.06
N SER A 132 12.72 -10.97 0.77
CA SER A 132 13.97 -11.09 0.00
C SER A 132 15.09 -10.19 0.56
N LEU A 133 14.78 -9.01 1.08
CA LEU A 133 15.76 -8.16 1.75
C LEU A 133 16.29 -8.77 3.06
N ASN A 134 15.45 -9.49 3.80
CA ASN A 134 15.85 -10.20 5.01
C ASN A 134 16.75 -11.39 4.70
N GLU A 135 16.44 -12.15 3.65
CA GLU A 135 17.30 -13.21 3.13
C GLU A 135 18.67 -12.64 2.70
N GLU A 136 18.70 -11.51 1.97
CA GLU A 136 19.95 -10.81 1.62
C GLU A 136 20.78 -10.41 2.86
N ILE A 137 20.12 -10.02 3.95
CA ILE A 137 20.78 -9.66 5.21
C ILE A 137 21.41 -10.90 5.87
N GLU A 138 20.66 -12.00 5.92
CA GLU A 138 21.09 -13.27 6.50
C GLU A 138 22.29 -13.85 5.73
N ASP A 139 22.21 -13.90 4.41
CA ASP A 139 23.33 -14.33 3.55
C ASP A 139 24.58 -13.46 3.73
N ALA A 140 24.42 -12.15 3.92
CA ALA A 140 25.53 -11.23 4.14
C ALA A 140 26.18 -11.39 5.52
N ILE A 141 25.45 -11.94 6.50
CA ILE A 141 25.99 -12.31 7.81
C ILE A 141 26.73 -13.64 7.69
N ASN A 142 26.13 -14.66 7.06
CA ASN A 142 26.66 -16.02 6.97
C ASN A 142 27.92 -16.13 6.09
N LYS A 143 28.08 -15.30 5.05
CA LYS A 143 29.32 -15.22 4.24
C LYS A 143 30.59 -14.87 5.02
N LYS A 144 30.49 -14.59 6.31
CA LYS A 144 31.63 -14.37 7.20
C LYS A 144 32.01 -15.61 8.02
N GLU A 145 31.10 -16.57 8.16
CA GLU A 145 31.33 -17.77 8.97
C GLU A 145 32.08 -18.87 8.17
N GLU A 146 32.25 -18.68 6.86
CA GLU A 146 33.14 -19.44 5.96
C GLU A 146 34.49 -18.72 5.74
#